data_AF-A0A2G0YE79-F1
#
_entry.id   AF-A0A2G0YE79-F1
#
_cell.length_a   1.000
_cell.length_b   1.000
_cell.length_c   1.000
_cell.angle_alpha   90.00
_cell.angle_beta   90.00
_cell.angle_gamma   90.00
#
_symmetry.space_group_name_H-M   'P 1'
#
loop_
_entity.id
_entity.type
_entity.pdbx_description
1 polymer ?
#
loop_
_entity_poly.entity_id
_entity_poly.type
_entity_poly.pdbx_seq_one_letter_code
_entity_poly.pdbx_strand_id
1 'polypeptide(L)'
;MAYTAPGLDEILRGILRDIRNLQAEADIGPDSDNYVRSAAVASAIEGLYQKLAWVYRQIFPDTADEEELIHAAALRGVFLKDPVAATGTAALKGTSGVTLLLGATLKHVVTGELFTAKASAKIGTSGTASVLVEAQTVGVALNDLTGALVLTSPPLGMDAAATFLGKTTGGEERETVESLLARYLDIIQSPPAGGAVSDYRRWALEVDGVADALPIPRRRGGGTVDVVITASTGKPSAEVIAACLAHIQDQCSVIADVWVYAPTIRTVNAAAKIELASDFTMADVQAAAQKAYNILLGALKPGDTLKRSQIEAMINNLAGVLDRAVTAPTGNVKASDDPAIVGWIRPGTITLGLLE
;
A
#
# COMPACT_ATOMS: atom_id res chain seq x y z
N MET A 1 -10.67 -17.01 24.97
CA MET A 1 -11.36 -15.71 24.99
C MET A 1 -10.35 -14.68 25.45
N ALA A 2 -10.28 -13.50 24.81
CA ALA A 2 -9.41 -12.42 25.30
C ALA A 2 -9.81 -12.06 26.74
N TYR A 3 -8.84 -11.68 27.58
CA TYR A 3 -9.14 -11.27 28.95
C TYR A 3 -10.01 -10.00 28.94
N THR A 4 -11.15 -10.06 29.62
CA THR A 4 -12.04 -8.92 29.83
C THR A 4 -12.01 -8.57 31.30
N ALA A 5 -11.56 -7.36 31.64
CA ALA A 5 -11.58 -6.89 33.01
C ALA A 5 -13.03 -6.71 33.49
N PRO A 6 -13.41 -7.24 34.66
CA PRO A 6 -14.73 -6.99 35.24
C PRO A 6 -14.85 -5.51 35.62
N GLY A 7 -16.07 -4.97 35.55
CA GLY A 7 -16.37 -3.61 35.98
C GLY A 7 -16.50 -3.49 37.50
N LEU A 8 -16.45 -2.26 38.01
CA LEU A 8 -16.56 -1.93 39.44
C LEU A 8 -17.70 -2.68 40.15
N ASP A 9 -18.90 -2.63 39.61
CA ASP A 9 -20.09 -3.23 40.23
C ASP A 9 -20.02 -4.75 40.32
N GLU A 10 -19.32 -5.40 39.39
CA GLU A 10 -19.11 -6.84 39.42
C GLU A 10 -18.09 -7.21 40.48
N ILE A 11 -16.98 -6.46 40.57
CA ILE A 11 -15.95 -6.64 41.59
C ILE A 11 -16.54 -6.41 42.98
N LEU A 12 -17.26 -5.31 43.18
CA LEU A 12 -17.87 -4.96 44.46
C LEU A 12 -18.87 -6.03 44.91
N ARG A 13 -19.76 -6.47 44.01
CA ARG A 13 -20.72 -7.56 44.31
C ARG A 13 -19.99 -8.85 44.66
N GLY A 14 -18.88 -9.15 44.01
CA GLY A 14 -18.02 -10.29 44.35
C GLY A 14 -17.51 -10.22 45.79
N ILE A 15 -16.90 -9.11 46.17
CA ILE A 15 -16.37 -8.90 47.53
C ILE A 15 -17.48 -9.00 48.59
N LEU A 16 -18.62 -8.32 48.38
CA LEU A 16 -19.72 -8.33 49.33
C LEU A 16 -20.37 -9.71 49.47
N ARG A 17 -20.48 -10.46 48.37
CA ARG A 17 -20.94 -11.84 48.39
C ARG A 17 -19.99 -12.72 49.21
N ASP A 18 -18.68 -12.56 49.04
CA ASP A 18 -17.70 -13.36 49.75
C ASP A 18 -17.68 -13.04 51.26
N ILE A 19 -17.86 -11.77 51.64
CA ILE A 19 -18.06 -11.36 53.04
C ILE A 19 -19.30 -12.05 53.63
N ARG A 20 -20.44 -11.99 52.92
CA ARG A 20 -21.70 -12.60 53.36
C ARG A 20 -21.61 -14.12 53.50
N ASN A 21 -20.84 -14.76 52.63
CA ASN A 21 -20.60 -16.20 52.68
C ASN A 21 -19.78 -16.62 53.90
N LEU A 22 -18.81 -15.80 54.32
CA LEU A 22 -17.99 -16.05 55.50
C LEU A 22 -18.73 -15.68 56.80
N GLN A 23 -19.57 -14.64 56.75
CA GLN A 23 -20.34 -14.12 57.87
C GLN A 23 -21.77 -13.79 57.42
N ALA A 24 -22.69 -14.73 57.63
CA ALA A 24 -24.08 -14.60 57.16
C ALA A 24 -24.79 -13.32 57.67
N GLU A 25 -24.48 -12.89 58.89
CA GLU A 25 -25.09 -11.72 59.54
C GLU A 25 -24.42 -10.38 59.19
N ALA A 26 -23.30 -10.37 58.45
CA ALA A 26 -22.53 -9.15 58.20
C ALA A 26 -23.28 -8.18 57.28
N ASP A 27 -23.69 -7.00 57.73
CA ASP A 27 -24.40 -6.02 56.90
C ASP A 27 -23.60 -5.64 55.62
N ILE A 28 -24.26 -5.61 54.47
CA ILE A 28 -23.68 -5.25 53.15
C ILE A 28 -24.52 -4.18 52.45
N GLY A 29 -25.47 -3.56 53.16
CA GLY A 29 -26.26 -2.46 52.60
C GLY A 29 -25.37 -1.28 52.18
N PRO A 30 -25.84 -0.41 51.27
CA PRO A 30 -25.03 0.70 50.73
C PRO A 30 -24.38 1.62 51.77
N ASP A 31 -25.02 1.77 52.94
CA ASP A 31 -24.54 2.62 54.04
C ASP A 31 -23.70 1.86 55.10
N SER A 32 -23.47 0.56 54.89
CA SER A 32 -22.68 -0.26 55.82
C SER A 32 -21.17 0.00 55.69
N ASP A 33 -20.43 -0.13 56.80
CA ASP A 33 -18.97 -0.01 56.80
C ASP A 33 -18.31 -1.04 55.85
N ASN A 34 -18.88 -2.26 55.77
CA ASN A 34 -18.45 -3.28 54.81
C ASN A 34 -18.61 -2.82 53.36
N TYR A 35 -19.74 -2.18 53.03
CA TYR A 35 -19.97 -1.64 51.69
C TYR A 35 -19.00 -0.52 51.35
N VAL A 36 -18.87 0.48 52.22
CA VAL A 36 -17.98 1.64 51.99
C VAL A 36 -16.52 1.21 51.81
N ARG A 37 -16.03 0.30 52.67
CA ARG A 37 -14.66 -0.23 52.54
C ARG A 37 -14.50 -1.09 51.30
N SER A 38 -15.46 -1.96 51.01
CA SER A 38 -15.41 -2.82 49.81
C SER A 38 -15.46 -2.00 48.53
N ALA A 39 -16.22 -0.89 48.49
CA ALA A 39 -16.27 0.01 47.34
C ALA A 39 -14.92 0.68 47.09
N ALA A 40 -14.24 1.15 48.15
CA ALA A 40 -12.90 1.70 48.02
C ALA A 40 -11.88 0.67 47.51
N VAL A 41 -11.93 -0.57 48.03
CA VAL A 41 -11.07 -1.67 47.58
C VAL A 41 -11.40 -2.09 46.15
N ALA A 42 -12.68 -2.20 45.80
CA ALA A 42 -13.14 -2.56 44.47
C ALA A 42 -12.69 -1.56 43.41
N SER A 43 -12.72 -0.25 43.73
CA SER A 43 -12.21 0.80 42.83
C SER A 43 -10.71 0.66 42.56
N ALA A 44 -9.91 0.36 43.60
CA ALA A 44 -8.48 0.09 43.40
C ALA A 44 -8.23 -1.17 42.57
N ILE A 45 -8.98 -2.25 42.83
CA ILE A 45 -8.89 -3.51 42.07
C ILE A 45 -9.31 -3.32 40.62
N GLU A 46 -10.38 -2.56 40.36
CA GLU A 46 -10.80 -2.22 39.00
C GLU A 46 -9.67 -1.54 38.23
N GLY A 47 -9.03 -0.52 38.82
CA GLY A 47 -7.88 0.15 38.20
C GLY A 47 -6.74 -0.82 37.85
N LEU A 48 -6.46 -1.79 38.74
CA LEU A 48 -5.47 -2.83 38.48
C LEU A 48 -5.89 -3.78 37.35
N TYR A 49 -7.13 -4.25 37.33
CA TYR A 49 -7.64 -5.12 36.27
C TYR A 49 -7.70 -4.42 34.92
N GLN A 50 -8.09 -3.14 34.88
CA GLN A 50 -8.04 -2.34 33.66
C GLN A 50 -6.59 -2.19 33.16
N LYS A 51 -5.62 -1.95 34.06
CA LYS A 51 -4.21 -1.92 33.68
C LYS A 51 -3.72 -3.27 33.17
N LEU A 52 -4.11 -4.38 33.78
CA LEU A 52 -3.75 -5.72 33.32
C LEU A 52 -4.37 -6.06 31.96
N ALA A 53 -5.62 -5.67 31.73
CA ALA A 53 -6.26 -5.82 30.42
C ALA A 53 -5.52 -5.02 29.34
N TRP A 54 -5.15 -3.78 29.65
CA TRP A 54 -4.34 -2.96 28.75
C TRP A 54 -2.96 -3.61 28.49
N VAL A 55 -2.26 -4.08 29.52
CA VAL A 55 -0.95 -4.76 29.35
C VAL A 55 -1.11 -6.02 28.50
N TYR A 56 -2.13 -6.83 28.73
CA TYR A 56 -2.41 -8.02 27.91
C TYR A 56 -2.61 -7.66 26.44
N ARG A 57 -3.34 -6.56 26.16
CA ARG A 57 -3.53 -6.03 24.81
C ARG A 57 -2.20 -5.63 24.16
N GLN A 58 -1.25 -5.09 24.92
CA GLN A 58 0.07 -4.71 24.39
C GLN A 58 0.99 -5.90 24.08
N ILE A 59 0.72 -7.11 24.61
CA ILE A 59 1.56 -8.29 24.38
C ILE A 59 1.55 -8.72 22.91
N PHE A 60 0.38 -8.63 22.27
CA PHE A 60 0.19 -9.11 20.91
C PHE A 60 0.24 -7.94 19.93
N PRO A 61 1.14 -7.95 18.94
CA PRO A 61 1.34 -6.81 18.03
C PRO A 61 0.11 -6.43 17.20
N ASP A 62 -0.82 -7.36 16.98
CA ASP A 62 -2.08 -7.11 16.27
C ASP A 62 -3.13 -6.41 17.14
N THR A 63 -2.99 -6.43 18.46
CA THR A 63 -3.88 -5.73 19.38
C THR A 63 -3.23 -4.53 20.08
N ALA A 64 -1.91 -4.43 20.03
CA ALA A 64 -1.12 -3.41 20.70
C ALA A 64 -1.35 -2.00 20.13
N ASP A 65 -1.05 -1.00 20.95
CA ASP A 65 -1.01 0.39 20.53
C ASP A 65 0.24 0.64 19.65
N GLU A 66 0.24 1.74 18.89
CA GLU A 66 1.24 2.03 17.85
C GLU A 66 2.70 1.92 18.34
N GLU A 67 3.02 2.49 19.51
CA GLU A 67 4.39 2.52 20.04
C GLU A 67 4.94 1.10 20.29
N GLU A 68 4.11 0.21 20.83
CA GLU A 68 4.49 -1.17 21.14
C GLU A 68 4.59 -2.02 19.87
N LEU A 69 3.72 -1.78 18.87
CA LEU A 69 3.86 -2.39 17.55
C LEU A 69 5.18 -1.97 16.88
N ILE A 70 5.52 -0.68 16.92
CA ILE A 70 6.80 -0.18 16.36
C ILE A 70 7.98 -0.86 17.05
N HIS A 71 7.94 -1.00 18.38
CA HIS A 71 8.97 -1.69 19.12
C HIS A 71 9.09 -3.17 18.71
N ALA A 72 7.97 -3.90 18.68
CA ALA A 72 7.93 -5.31 18.29
C ALA A 72 8.41 -5.53 16.84
N ALA A 73 8.02 -4.65 15.92
CA ALA A 73 8.42 -4.70 14.51
C ALA A 73 9.93 -4.46 14.34
N ALA A 74 10.49 -3.49 15.08
CA ALA A 74 11.91 -3.18 15.07
C ALA A 74 12.79 -4.37 15.52
N LEU A 75 12.32 -5.21 16.45
CA LEU A 75 13.03 -6.43 16.86
C LEU A 75 13.24 -7.43 15.71
N ARG A 76 12.44 -7.33 14.64
CA ARG A 76 12.56 -8.13 13.42
C ARG A 76 13.13 -7.36 12.23
N GLY A 77 13.70 -6.17 12.47
CA GLY A 77 14.24 -5.30 11.42
C GLY A 77 13.18 -4.63 10.56
N VAL A 78 11.91 -4.63 11.00
CA VAL A 78 10.81 -3.98 10.30
C VAL A 78 10.59 -2.60 10.90
N PHE A 79 11.26 -1.61 10.34
CA PHE A 79 11.12 -0.23 10.79
C PHE A 79 9.90 0.42 10.13
N LEU A 80 9.25 1.29 10.90
CA LEU A 80 8.22 2.18 10.39
C LEU A 80 8.84 3.14 9.37
N LYS A 81 8.17 3.33 8.24
CA LYS A 81 8.63 4.30 7.23
C LYS A 81 8.22 5.72 7.58
N ASP A 82 9.19 6.62 7.55
CA ASP A 82 9.00 8.05 7.72
C ASP A 82 8.28 8.68 6.51
N PRO A 83 7.55 9.79 6.71
CA PRO A 83 7.00 10.56 5.60
C PRO A 83 8.11 11.17 4.74
N VAL A 84 7.86 11.30 3.45
CA VAL A 84 8.80 11.85 2.47
C VAL A 84 8.24 13.18 1.93
N ALA A 85 9.10 14.18 1.78
CA ALA A 85 8.72 15.45 1.19
C ALA A 85 8.64 15.37 -0.35
N ALA A 86 7.67 16.09 -0.91
CA ALA A 86 7.58 16.24 -2.37
C ALA A 86 8.79 17.01 -2.91
N THR A 87 9.29 16.58 -4.07
CA THR A 87 10.40 17.23 -4.77
C THR A 87 9.93 17.79 -6.11
N GLY A 88 10.61 18.83 -6.59
CA GLY A 88 10.34 19.44 -7.88
C GLY A 88 11.58 20.11 -8.45
N THR A 89 11.55 20.44 -9.73
CA THR A 89 12.64 21.20 -10.36
C THR A 89 12.22 22.65 -10.55
N ALA A 90 12.96 23.58 -9.96
CA ALA A 90 12.75 25.02 -10.12
C ALA A 90 13.67 25.60 -11.19
N ALA A 91 13.13 26.40 -12.10
CA ALA A 91 13.89 27.22 -13.03
C ALA A 91 14.25 28.56 -12.38
N LEU A 92 15.54 28.89 -12.47
CA LEU A 92 16.16 30.10 -11.97
C LEU A 92 16.57 30.99 -13.15
N LYS A 93 16.56 32.31 -12.93
CA LYS A 93 17.05 33.31 -13.89
C LYS A 93 18.00 34.28 -13.21
N GLY A 94 18.93 34.83 -13.98
CA GLY A 94 19.83 35.86 -13.47
C GLY A 94 21.06 36.07 -14.34
N THR A 95 22.06 36.69 -13.73
CA THR A 95 23.35 36.98 -14.35
C THR A 95 24.19 35.71 -14.43
N SER A 96 24.75 35.44 -15.60
CA SER A 96 25.68 34.33 -15.82
C SER A 96 26.79 34.34 -14.78
N GLY A 97 27.05 33.19 -14.17
CA GLY A 97 28.09 33.01 -13.16
C GLY A 97 27.61 33.07 -11.71
N VAL A 98 26.41 33.63 -11.45
CA VAL A 98 25.82 33.65 -10.10
C VAL A 98 25.36 32.25 -9.70
N THR A 99 25.56 31.88 -8.43
CA THR A 99 25.26 30.53 -7.92
C THR A 99 24.23 30.61 -6.80
N LEU A 100 23.16 29.83 -6.91
CA LEU A 100 22.29 29.49 -5.79
C LEU A 100 22.96 28.38 -4.98
N LEU A 101 23.08 28.56 -3.67
CA LEU A 101 23.68 27.57 -2.78
C LEU A 101 22.66 26.50 -2.36
N LEU A 102 23.18 25.31 -2.05
CA LEU A 102 22.44 24.28 -1.32
C LEU A 102 21.78 24.88 -0.06
N GLY A 103 20.53 24.50 0.21
CA GLY A 103 19.80 24.98 1.37
C GLY A 103 19.07 26.31 1.18
N ALA A 104 19.16 26.93 0.00
CA ALA A 104 18.40 28.16 -0.28
C ALA A 104 16.88 27.90 -0.28
N THR A 105 16.12 28.85 0.29
CA THR A 105 14.66 28.74 0.44
C THR A 105 13.91 29.45 -0.69
N LEU A 106 12.91 28.74 -1.25
CA LEU A 106 11.96 29.23 -2.23
C LEU A 106 10.55 29.11 -1.65
N LYS A 107 9.72 30.13 -1.85
CA LYS A 107 8.32 30.14 -1.43
C LYS A 107 7.41 30.01 -2.63
N HIS A 108 6.47 29.07 -2.60
CA HIS A 108 5.44 28.96 -3.61
C HIS A 108 4.43 30.11 -3.47
N VAL A 109 4.16 30.81 -4.58
CA VAL A 109 3.40 32.07 -4.56
C VAL A 109 1.95 31.85 -4.17
N VAL A 110 1.33 30.78 -4.67
CA VAL A 110 -0.11 30.54 -4.48
C VAL A 110 -0.42 29.97 -3.10
N THR A 111 0.32 28.94 -2.68
CA THR A 111 0.05 28.25 -1.40
C THR A 111 0.81 28.85 -0.22
N GLY A 112 1.91 29.56 -0.48
CA GLY A 112 2.80 30.07 0.55
C GLY A 112 3.79 29.06 1.13
N GLU A 113 3.77 27.82 0.62
CA GLU A 113 4.60 26.71 1.09
C GLU A 113 6.08 26.91 0.75
N LEU A 114 6.96 26.39 1.60
CA LEU A 114 8.40 26.58 1.48
C LEU A 114 9.09 25.34 0.92
N PHE A 115 10.09 25.58 0.09
CA PHE A 115 10.92 24.58 -0.57
C PHE A 115 12.39 24.93 -0.35
N THR A 116 13.23 23.92 -0.20
CA THR A 116 14.67 24.03 0.05
C THR A 116 15.43 23.45 -1.14
N ALA A 117 16.44 24.16 -1.64
CA ALA A 117 17.30 23.66 -2.71
C ALA A 117 18.15 22.47 -2.23
N LYS A 118 18.07 21.34 -2.94
CA LYS A 118 18.81 20.08 -2.66
C LYS A 118 20.19 20.01 -3.32
N ALA A 119 20.52 20.97 -4.16
CA ALA A 119 21.84 21.12 -4.77
C ALA A 119 22.15 22.60 -5.00
N SER A 120 23.43 22.92 -5.17
CA SER A 120 23.81 24.24 -5.67
C SER A 120 23.61 24.30 -7.19
N ALA A 121 23.15 25.44 -7.70
CA ALA A 121 22.92 25.64 -9.14
C ALA A 121 23.51 26.97 -9.60
N LYS A 122 24.37 26.91 -10.63
CA LYS A 122 25.02 28.08 -11.21
C LYS A 122 24.30 28.51 -12.49
N ILE A 123 23.99 29.81 -12.59
CA ILE A 123 23.39 30.41 -13.78
C ILE A 123 24.37 30.31 -14.96
N GLY A 124 23.92 29.67 -16.02
CA GLY A 124 24.69 29.51 -17.26
C GLY A 124 24.72 30.76 -18.11
N THR A 125 25.42 30.68 -19.25
CA THR A 125 25.55 31.80 -20.21
C THR A 125 24.22 32.21 -20.86
N SER A 126 23.20 31.32 -20.83
CA SER A 126 21.83 31.62 -21.25
C SER A 126 21.03 32.46 -20.25
N GLY A 127 21.61 32.80 -19.08
CA GLY A 127 20.93 33.51 -18.01
C GLY A 127 19.92 32.65 -17.23
N THR A 128 19.96 31.33 -17.39
CA THR A 128 19.05 30.37 -16.74
C THR A 128 19.81 29.23 -16.06
N ALA A 129 19.19 28.62 -15.05
CA ALA A 129 19.59 27.34 -14.48
C ALA A 129 18.36 26.58 -13.96
N SER A 130 18.53 25.31 -13.64
CA SER A 130 17.54 24.53 -12.90
C SER A 130 18.15 23.99 -11.61
N VAL A 131 17.32 23.84 -10.58
CA VAL A 131 17.72 23.28 -9.29
C VAL A 131 16.63 22.34 -8.78
N LEU A 132 17.05 21.21 -8.21
CA LEU A 132 16.14 20.31 -7.50
C LEU A 132 15.80 20.95 -6.15
N VAL A 133 14.51 21.05 -5.85
CA VAL A 133 14.00 21.58 -4.58
C VAL A 133 13.13 20.52 -3.91
N GLU A 134 13.13 20.53 -2.58
CA GLU A 134 12.35 19.64 -1.71
C GLU A 134 11.46 20.48 -0.82
N ALA A 135 10.20 20.09 -0.66
CA ALA A 135 9.28 20.76 0.25
C ALA A 135 9.76 20.68 1.70
N GLN A 136 9.52 21.73 2.49
CA GLN A 136 9.76 21.69 3.93
C GLN A 136 8.66 20.92 4.67
N THR A 137 7.45 20.94 4.13
CA THR A 137 6.33 20.12 4.62
C THR A 137 6.44 18.74 3.99
N VAL A 138 6.58 17.70 4.81
CA VAL A 138 6.57 16.28 4.40
C VAL A 138 5.15 15.79 4.13
N GLY A 139 5.00 14.71 3.37
CA GLY A 139 3.69 14.14 3.03
C GLY A 139 3.26 14.38 1.58
N VAL A 140 2.06 13.91 1.24
CA VAL A 140 1.52 13.99 -0.13
C VAL A 140 0.91 15.35 -0.45
N ALA A 141 0.67 16.19 0.55
CA ALA A 141 -0.06 17.47 0.41
C ALA A 141 0.55 18.41 -0.63
N LEU A 142 1.85 18.31 -0.88
CA LEU A 142 2.59 19.15 -1.82
C LEU A 142 2.98 18.42 -3.10
N ASN A 143 2.36 17.28 -3.41
CA ASN A 143 2.41 16.68 -4.72
C ASN A 143 1.57 17.48 -5.73
N ASP A 144 1.90 17.33 -7.01
CA ASP A 144 1.21 17.95 -8.15
C ASP A 144 1.20 19.51 -8.16
N LEU A 145 2.00 20.16 -7.31
CA LEU A 145 2.13 21.61 -7.31
C LEU A 145 2.90 22.08 -8.54
N THR A 146 2.40 23.17 -9.14
CA THR A 146 2.97 23.82 -10.32
C THR A 146 2.91 25.33 -10.15
N GLY A 147 3.69 26.05 -10.95
CA GLY A 147 3.63 27.51 -11.02
C GLY A 147 4.79 28.23 -10.35
N ALA A 148 4.53 29.49 -9.97
CA ALA A 148 5.57 30.45 -9.61
C ALA A 148 6.12 30.23 -8.18
N LEU A 149 7.42 30.43 -8.06
CA LEU A 149 8.20 30.42 -6.82
C LEU A 149 8.87 31.79 -6.63
N VAL A 150 9.19 32.13 -5.40
CA VAL A 150 9.97 33.32 -5.06
C VAL A 150 11.09 32.94 -4.09
N LEU A 151 12.34 33.24 -4.45
CA LEU A 151 13.47 33.07 -3.55
C LEU A 151 13.33 34.02 -2.37
N THR A 152 13.45 33.49 -1.15
CA THR A 152 13.35 34.30 0.07
C THR A 152 14.57 35.21 0.26
N SER A 153 15.73 34.80 -0.25
CA SER A 153 16.97 35.58 -0.19
C SER A 153 17.82 35.31 -1.44
N PRO A 154 17.48 35.94 -2.58
CA PRO A 154 18.20 35.73 -3.83
C PRO A 154 19.63 36.31 -3.73
N PRO A 155 20.65 35.57 -4.20
CA PRO A 155 21.99 36.12 -4.37
C PRO A 155 21.98 37.36 -5.28
N LEU A 156 22.91 38.30 -5.06
CA LEU A 156 23.01 39.49 -5.89
C LEU A 156 23.22 39.10 -7.37
N GLY A 157 22.36 39.62 -8.24
CA GLY A 157 22.37 39.30 -9.67
C GLY A 157 21.52 38.09 -10.07
N MET A 158 20.83 37.43 -9.13
CA MET A 158 19.79 36.42 -9.41
C MET A 158 18.40 37.03 -9.27
N ASP A 159 17.48 36.66 -10.17
CA ASP A 159 16.09 37.08 -10.05
C ASP A 159 15.44 36.39 -8.86
N ALA A 160 14.62 37.14 -8.11
CA ALA A 160 13.84 36.56 -7.03
C ALA A 160 12.74 35.61 -7.55
N ALA A 161 12.25 35.83 -8.77
CA ALA A 161 11.22 35.02 -9.39
C ALA A 161 11.80 33.72 -9.95
N ALA A 162 11.18 32.61 -9.58
CA ALA A 162 11.44 31.29 -10.11
C ALA A 162 10.11 30.62 -10.51
N THR A 163 10.17 29.48 -11.17
CA THR A 163 8.96 28.69 -11.48
C THR A 163 9.30 27.21 -11.47
N PHE A 164 8.34 26.38 -11.10
CA PHE A 164 8.47 24.96 -11.34
C PHE A 164 8.51 24.65 -12.85
N LEU A 165 9.41 23.76 -13.27
CA LEU A 165 9.51 23.25 -14.64
C LEU A 165 8.51 22.11 -14.92
N GLY A 166 7.98 21.50 -13.87
CA GLY A 166 7.00 20.44 -13.91
C GLY A 166 6.33 20.33 -12.56
N LYS A 167 5.36 19.44 -12.44
CA LYS A 167 4.67 19.22 -11.18
C LYS A 167 5.60 18.60 -10.14
N THR A 168 5.42 18.95 -8.87
CA THR A 168 6.12 18.27 -7.76
C THR A 168 5.61 16.84 -7.60
N THR A 169 6.49 15.92 -7.19
CA THR A 169 6.16 14.50 -7.01
C THR A 169 6.99 13.87 -5.89
N GLY A 170 6.63 12.65 -5.50
CA GLY A 170 7.42 11.81 -4.58
C GLY A 170 7.23 12.12 -3.10
N GLY A 171 6.32 13.03 -2.76
CA GLY A 171 5.88 13.18 -1.38
C GLY A 171 5.02 11.99 -0.99
N GLU A 172 5.26 11.44 0.20
CA GLU A 172 4.55 10.27 0.72
C GLU A 172 4.23 10.48 2.20
N GLU A 173 3.05 10.03 2.61
CA GLU A 173 2.66 10.09 4.02
C GLU A 173 3.46 9.11 4.87
N ARG A 174 3.46 9.35 6.17
CA ARG A 174 4.00 8.39 7.14
C ARG A 174 3.24 7.08 6.99
N GLU A 175 3.96 5.96 7.07
CA GLU A 175 3.34 4.64 7.00
C GLU A 175 2.29 4.46 8.09
N THR A 176 1.15 3.85 7.75
CA THR A 176 0.08 3.59 8.72
C THR A 176 0.42 2.39 9.61
N VAL A 177 -0.18 2.34 10.79
CA VAL A 177 -0.03 1.25 11.76
C VAL A 177 -0.41 -0.09 11.14
N GLU A 178 -1.47 -0.13 10.33
CA GLU A 178 -1.94 -1.34 9.65
C GLU A 178 -0.95 -1.83 8.59
N SER A 179 -0.33 -0.90 7.84
CA SER A 179 0.72 -1.25 6.87
C SER A 179 1.95 -1.82 7.55
N LEU A 180 2.39 -1.20 8.66
CA LEU A 180 3.49 -1.72 9.47
C LEU A 180 3.17 -3.12 10.02
N LEU A 181 1.98 -3.30 10.61
CA LEU A 181 1.52 -4.58 11.13
C LEU A 181 1.52 -5.65 10.03
N ALA A 182 1.00 -5.34 8.85
CA ALA A 182 0.97 -6.26 7.73
C ALA A 182 2.38 -6.71 7.30
N ARG A 183 3.34 -5.77 7.18
CA ARG A 183 4.76 -6.07 6.90
C ARG A 183 5.39 -6.94 7.99
N TYR A 184 5.11 -6.63 9.25
CA TYR A 184 5.64 -7.37 10.39
C TYR A 184 5.10 -8.80 10.44
N LEU A 185 3.80 -8.98 10.26
CA LEU A 185 3.16 -10.30 10.22
C LEU A 185 3.64 -11.12 9.02
N ASP A 186 3.85 -10.50 7.87
CA ASP A 186 4.40 -11.18 6.69
C ASP A 186 5.77 -11.81 7.00
N ILE A 187 6.65 -11.08 7.69
CA ILE A 187 7.97 -11.60 8.09
C ILE A 187 7.87 -12.72 9.13
N ILE A 188 6.93 -12.65 10.06
CA ILE A 188 6.72 -13.73 11.06
C ILE A 188 6.17 -14.98 10.40
N GLN A 189 5.21 -14.83 9.48
CA GLN A 189 4.56 -15.96 8.82
C GLN A 189 5.42 -16.57 7.71
N SER A 190 6.29 -15.76 7.11
CA SER A 190 7.19 -16.12 6.02
C SER A 190 8.65 -15.83 6.37
N PRO A 191 9.21 -16.47 7.42
CA PRO A 191 10.58 -16.20 7.85
C PRO A 191 11.56 -16.53 6.72
N PRO A 192 12.62 -15.71 6.52
CA PRO A 192 13.67 -16.02 5.58
C PRO A 192 14.23 -17.43 5.79
N ALA A 193 14.13 -18.29 4.77
CA ALA A 193 14.51 -19.71 4.87
C ALA A 193 15.60 -20.12 3.87
N GLY A 194 16.17 -19.17 3.12
CA GLY A 194 17.26 -19.40 2.17
C GLY A 194 16.85 -20.20 0.92
N GLY A 195 15.56 -20.18 0.57
CA GLY A 195 15.05 -20.89 -0.61
C GLY A 195 13.59 -21.33 -0.54
N ALA A 196 12.80 -20.80 0.39
CA ALA A 196 11.35 -20.97 0.35
C ALA A 196 10.73 -20.17 -0.80
N VAL A 197 9.52 -20.54 -1.23
CA VAL A 197 8.78 -19.81 -2.29
C VAL A 197 8.62 -18.32 -1.95
N SER A 198 8.38 -18.00 -0.67
CA SER A 198 8.31 -16.63 -0.18
C SER A 198 9.61 -15.85 -0.32
N ASP A 199 10.77 -16.51 -0.16
CA ASP A 199 12.08 -15.88 -0.31
C ASP A 199 12.29 -15.38 -1.73
N TYR A 200 12.03 -16.24 -2.74
CA TYR A 200 12.16 -15.85 -4.15
C TYR A 200 11.23 -14.68 -4.51
N ARG A 201 10.02 -14.65 -3.96
CA ARG A 201 9.11 -13.52 -4.16
C ARG A 201 9.67 -12.25 -3.52
N ARG A 202 10.17 -12.33 -2.28
CA ARG A 202 10.75 -11.18 -1.57
C ARG A 202 11.97 -10.63 -2.30
N TRP A 203 12.94 -11.48 -2.65
CA TRP A 203 14.13 -11.09 -3.39
C TRP A 203 13.79 -10.46 -4.75
N ALA A 204 12.81 -11.02 -5.48
CA ALA A 204 12.39 -10.42 -6.74
C ALA A 204 11.79 -9.00 -6.56
N LEU A 205 11.05 -8.76 -5.48
CA LEU A 205 10.44 -7.46 -5.17
C LEU A 205 11.41 -6.42 -4.62
N GLU A 206 12.61 -6.82 -4.19
CA GLU A 206 13.69 -5.90 -3.80
C GLU A 206 14.35 -5.22 -5.01
N VAL A 207 14.09 -5.72 -6.22
CA VAL A 207 14.68 -5.21 -7.46
C VAL A 207 13.80 -4.13 -8.08
N ASP A 208 14.36 -2.93 -8.25
CA ASP A 208 13.67 -1.81 -8.87
C ASP A 208 13.11 -2.18 -10.27
N GLY A 209 11.85 -1.82 -10.49
CA GLY A 209 11.13 -2.12 -11.74
C GLY A 209 10.33 -3.43 -11.72
N VAL A 210 10.47 -4.26 -10.67
CA VAL A 210 9.58 -5.40 -10.41
C VAL A 210 8.38 -4.96 -9.59
N ALA A 211 7.16 -5.20 -10.09
CA ALA A 211 5.92 -4.86 -9.41
C ALA A 211 5.27 -6.06 -8.71
N ASP A 212 5.36 -7.25 -9.31
CA ASP A 212 4.92 -8.50 -8.70
C ASP A 212 5.78 -9.66 -9.21
N ALA A 213 5.87 -10.71 -8.40
CA ALA A 213 6.63 -11.92 -8.72
C ALA A 213 5.84 -13.17 -8.33
N LEU A 214 5.83 -14.15 -9.24
CA LEU A 214 5.25 -15.47 -9.07
C LEU A 214 6.35 -16.54 -9.18
N PRO A 215 6.91 -17.00 -8.05
CA PRO A 215 7.82 -18.13 -8.03
C PRO A 215 7.04 -19.44 -8.21
N ILE A 216 7.53 -20.31 -9.09
CA ILE A 216 6.97 -21.60 -9.45
C ILE A 216 8.07 -22.65 -9.25
N PRO A 217 8.14 -23.29 -8.07
CA PRO A 217 9.17 -24.27 -7.80
C PRO A 217 8.96 -25.53 -8.64
N ARG A 218 10.07 -26.17 -9.04
CA ARG A 218 10.11 -27.48 -9.71
C ARG A 218 9.38 -27.54 -11.07
N ARG A 219 9.12 -26.39 -11.70
CA ARG A 219 8.48 -26.33 -13.02
C ARG A 219 9.32 -27.02 -14.11
N ARG A 220 10.65 -26.92 -14.02
CA ARG A 220 11.62 -27.57 -14.93
C ARG A 220 12.25 -28.85 -14.34
N GLY A 221 11.73 -29.35 -13.22
CA GLY A 221 12.26 -30.53 -12.52
C GLY A 221 12.93 -30.21 -11.17
N GLY A 222 13.52 -31.23 -10.53
CA GLY A 222 14.16 -31.09 -9.22
C GLY A 222 15.30 -30.06 -9.23
N GLY A 223 15.38 -29.22 -8.20
CA GLY A 223 16.41 -28.17 -8.08
C GLY A 223 16.13 -26.88 -8.87
N THR A 224 15.01 -26.81 -9.62
CA THR A 224 14.67 -25.62 -10.42
C THR A 224 13.64 -24.72 -9.73
N VAL A 225 13.78 -23.41 -9.94
CA VAL A 225 12.79 -22.41 -9.55
C VAL A 225 12.60 -21.42 -10.69
N ASP A 226 11.37 -21.30 -11.16
CA ASP A 226 11.01 -20.35 -12.21
C ASP A 226 10.36 -19.15 -11.54
N VAL A 227 10.80 -17.93 -11.84
CA VAL A 227 10.25 -16.71 -11.23
C VAL A 227 9.69 -15.83 -12.34
N VAL A 228 8.37 -15.76 -12.40
CA VAL A 228 7.68 -14.91 -13.36
C VAL A 228 7.50 -13.53 -12.76
N ILE A 229 8.09 -12.51 -13.38
CA ILE A 229 8.03 -11.14 -12.89
C ILE A 229 7.19 -10.25 -13.80
N THR A 230 6.53 -9.26 -13.18
CA THR A 230 5.73 -8.24 -13.87
C THR A 230 6.22 -6.85 -13.47
N ALA A 231 5.92 -5.86 -14.30
CA ALA A 231 6.12 -4.44 -14.02
C ALA A 231 4.76 -3.73 -13.89
N SER A 232 4.76 -2.54 -13.28
CA SER A 232 3.53 -1.76 -13.06
C SER A 232 2.76 -1.44 -14.35
N THR A 233 3.48 -1.32 -15.47
CA THR A 233 2.94 -1.03 -16.80
C THR A 233 2.85 -2.25 -17.72
N GLY A 234 3.09 -3.47 -17.21
CA GLY A 234 3.01 -4.70 -17.99
C GLY A 234 4.26 -5.57 -17.87
N LYS A 235 4.99 -5.78 -18.98
CA LYS A 235 6.19 -6.61 -18.98
C LYS A 235 7.41 -5.80 -18.51
N PRO A 236 8.25 -6.35 -17.62
CA PRO A 236 9.52 -5.73 -17.27
C PRO A 236 10.48 -5.74 -18.47
N SER A 237 11.44 -4.81 -18.46
CA SER A 237 12.49 -4.75 -19.48
C SER A 237 13.49 -5.91 -19.32
N ALA A 238 14.32 -6.14 -20.34
CA ALA A 238 15.35 -7.17 -20.29
C ALA A 238 16.39 -6.91 -19.19
N GLU A 239 16.69 -5.63 -18.95
CA GLU A 239 17.61 -5.18 -17.90
C GLU A 239 17.06 -5.50 -16.50
N VAL A 240 15.77 -5.25 -16.26
CA VAL A 240 15.12 -5.59 -14.98
C VAL A 240 15.11 -7.11 -14.77
N ILE A 241 14.82 -7.89 -15.81
CA ILE A 241 14.86 -9.37 -15.74
C ILE A 241 16.27 -9.85 -15.37
N ALA A 242 17.30 -9.32 -16.01
CA ALA A 242 18.69 -9.69 -15.75
C ALA A 242 19.15 -9.28 -14.35
N ALA A 243 18.81 -8.07 -13.90
CA ALA A 243 19.10 -7.58 -12.55
C ALA A 243 18.42 -8.45 -11.48
N CYS A 244 17.15 -8.82 -11.71
CA CYS A 244 16.41 -9.68 -10.79
C CYS A 244 17.02 -11.08 -10.71
N LEU A 245 17.41 -11.67 -11.84
CA LEU A 245 18.12 -12.95 -11.85
C LEU A 245 19.43 -12.89 -11.05
N ALA A 246 20.25 -11.86 -11.28
CA ALA A 246 21.52 -11.68 -10.59
C ALA A 246 21.33 -11.53 -9.07
N HIS A 247 20.35 -10.73 -8.65
CA HIS A 247 20.02 -10.54 -7.24
C HIS A 247 19.56 -11.83 -6.56
N ILE A 248 18.66 -12.58 -7.20
CA ILE A 248 18.20 -13.88 -6.64
C ILE A 248 19.36 -14.86 -6.55
N GLN A 249 20.25 -14.92 -7.54
CA GLN A 249 21.40 -15.83 -7.56
C GLN A 249 22.42 -15.53 -6.44
N ASP A 250 22.54 -14.27 -6.03
CA ASP A 250 23.39 -13.88 -4.89
C ASP A 250 22.84 -14.36 -3.54
N GLN A 251 21.52 -14.50 -3.44
CA GLN A 251 20.82 -14.83 -2.19
C GLN A 251 20.43 -16.31 -2.07
N CYS A 252 20.13 -16.97 -3.19
CA CYS A 252 19.64 -18.34 -3.20
C CYS A 252 20.77 -19.37 -2.99
N SER A 253 20.38 -20.62 -2.72
CA SER A 253 21.34 -21.71 -2.65
C SER A 253 22.15 -21.86 -3.95
N VAL A 254 23.45 -22.09 -3.82
CA VAL A 254 24.41 -22.20 -4.95
C VAL A 254 24.04 -23.31 -5.95
N ILE A 255 23.23 -24.29 -5.52
CA ILE A 255 22.78 -25.40 -6.38
C ILE A 255 21.42 -25.15 -7.06
N ALA A 256 20.74 -24.04 -6.77
CA ALA A 256 19.42 -23.75 -7.32
C ALA A 256 19.55 -23.28 -8.78
N ASP A 257 18.82 -23.93 -9.69
CA ASP A 257 18.66 -23.47 -11.07
C ASP A 257 17.49 -22.49 -11.15
N VAL A 258 17.80 -21.20 -11.17
CA VAL A 258 16.81 -20.13 -11.20
C VAL A 258 16.63 -19.60 -12.63
N TRP A 259 15.37 -19.48 -13.06
CA TRP A 259 15.04 -18.79 -14.31
C TRP A 259 14.02 -17.69 -14.07
N VAL A 260 14.45 -16.44 -14.29
CA VAL A 260 13.57 -15.26 -14.21
C VAL A 260 13.12 -14.85 -15.60
N TYR A 261 11.82 -14.63 -15.80
CA TYR A 261 11.27 -14.19 -17.09
C TYR A 261 9.93 -13.45 -16.95
N ALA A 262 9.52 -12.75 -18.01
CA ALA A 262 8.22 -12.08 -18.09
C ALA A 262 7.14 -13.01 -18.66
N PRO A 263 5.87 -12.91 -18.20
CA PRO A 263 4.81 -13.74 -18.73
C PRO A 263 4.42 -13.37 -20.17
N THR A 264 3.80 -14.31 -20.87
CA THR A 264 3.25 -14.07 -22.21
C THR A 264 1.87 -13.43 -22.10
N ILE A 265 1.70 -12.23 -22.65
CA ILE A 265 0.41 -11.53 -22.60
C ILE A 265 -0.60 -12.23 -23.51
N ARG A 266 -1.78 -12.55 -22.95
CA ARG A 266 -2.97 -12.99 -23.68
C ARG A 266 -4.04 -11.91 -23.54
N THR A 267 -4.24 -11.13 -24.60
CA THR A 267 -5.31 -10.13 -24.63
C THR A 267 -6.65 -10.81 -24.84
N VAL A 268 -7.65 -10.49 -24.01
CA VAL A 268 -9.00 -11.07 -24.10
C VAL A 268 -10.01 -9.97 -24.38
N ASN A 269 -10.66 -10.07 -25.53
CA ASN A 269 -11.84 -9.28 -25.87
C ASN A 269 -13.11 -9.96 -25.33
N ALA A 270 -14.10 -9.16 -24.96
CA ALA A 270 -15.40 -9.64 -24.48
C ALA A 270 -16.54 -8.98 -25.28
N ALA A 271 -17.67 -9.66 -25.35
CA ALA A 271 -18.88 -9.12 -25.96
C ALA A 271 -20.10 -9.53 -25.15
N ALA A 272 -21.05 -8.62 -24.99
CA ALA A 272 -22.30 -8.89 -24.29
C ALA A 272 -23.45 -8.07 -24.89
N LYS A 273 -24.66 -8.60 -24.78
CA LYS A 273 -25.90 -7.85 -25.02
C LYS A 273 -26.48 -7.44 -23.68
N ILE A 274 -27.03 -6.22 -23.57
CA ILE A 274 -27.61 -5.68 -22.34
C ILE A 274 -29.00 -5.12 -22.57
N GLU A 275 -29.88 -5.29 -21.58
CA GLU A 275 -31.12 -4.53 -21.46
C GLU A 275 -30.81 -3.23 -20.72
N LEU A 276 -31.09 -2.10 -21.36
CA LEU A 276 -30.70 -0.77 -20.89
C LEU A 276 -31.88 -0.08 -20.18
N ALA A 277 -31.63 0.47 -18.99
CA ALA A 277 -32.60 1.31 -18.30
C ALA A 277 -32.86 2.62 -19.07
N SER A 278 -34.09 3.13 -19.01
CA SER A 278 -34.56 4.29 -19.79
C SER A 278 -33.74 5.57 -19.61
N ASP A 279 -33.10 5.73 -18.45
CA ASP A 279 -32.41 6.96 -18.06
C ASP A 279 -30.91 6.95 -18.42
N PHE A 280 -30.43 5.88 -19.06
CA PHE A 280 -29.02 5.70 -19.41
C PHE A 280 -28.82 5.65 -20.93
N THR A 281 -27.66 6.10 -21.41
CA THR A 281 -27.27 5.95 -22.81
C THR A 281 -26.31 4.76 -22.97
N MET A 282 -26.36 4.10 -24.13
CA MET A 282 -25.45 3.00 -24.45
C MET A 282 -23.98 3.45 -24.41
N ALA A 283 -23.69 4.69 -24.80
CA ALA A 283 -22.33 5.22 -24.80
C ALA A 283 -21.75 5.33 -23.38
N ASP A 284 -22.55 5.80 -22.42
CA ASP A 284 -22.13 5.92 -21.02
C ASP A 284 -21.89 4.54 -20.38
N VAL A 285 -22.81 3.59 -20.63
CA VAL A 285 -22.68 2.21 -20.12
C VAL A 285 -21.49 1.50 -20.76
N GLN A 286 -21.24 1.70 -22.05
CA GLN A 286 -20.08 1.17 -22.76
C GLN A 286 -18.74 1.69 -22.20
N ALA A 287 -18.65 2.98 -21.89
CA ALA A 287 -17.46 3.56 -21.27
C ALA A 287 -17.24 3.02 -19.84
N ALA A 288 -18.32 2.93 -19.05
CA ALA A 288 -18.28 2.35 -17.71
C ALA A 288 -17.87 0.86 -17.75
N ALA A 289 -18.40 0.10 -18.70
CA ALA A 289 -18.06 -1.31 -18.90
C ALA A 289 -16.59 -1.50 -19.24
N GLN A 290 -16.03 -0.70 -20.14
CA GLN A 290 -14.61 -0.79 -20.48
C GLN A 290 -13.72 -0.46 -19.27
N LYS A 291 -14.08 0.56 -18.47
CA LYS A 291 -13.36 0.87 -17.23
C LYS A 291 -13.41 -0.29 -16.24
N ALA A 292 -14.60 -0.85 -15.99
CA ALA A 292 -14.77 -2.00 -15.11
C ALA A 292 -14.02 -3.24 -15.61
N TYR A 293 -14.00 -3.48 -16.92
CA TYR A 293 -13.29 -4.59 -17.55
C TYR A 293 -11.78 -4.45 -17.42
N ASN A 294 -11.25 -3.23 -17.58
CA ASN A 294 -9.84 -2.94 -17.33
C ASN A 294 -9.43 -3.22 -15.88
N ILE A 295 -10.29 -2.86 -14.92
CA ILE A 295 -10.06 -3.13 -13.49
C ILE A 295 -10.09 -4.65 -13.23
N LEU A 296 -11.13 -5.34 -13.71
CA LEU A 296 -11.32 -6.78 -13.48
C LEU A 296 -10.15 -7.60 -14.01
N LEU A 297 -9.76 -7.41 -15.27
CA LEU A 297 -8.65 -8.17 -15.87
C LEU A 297 -7.29 -7.64 -15.43
N GLY A 298 -7.19 -6.37 -15.06
CA GLY A 298 -5.97 -5.78 -14.51
C GLY A 298 -5.51 -6.45 -13.21
N ALA A 299 -6.47 -6.87 -12.38
CA ALA A 299 -6.25 -7.56 -11.11
C ALA A 299 -5.84 -9.05 -11.25
N LEU A 300 -5.96 -9.65 -12.44
CA LEU A 300 -5.55 -11.04 -12.67
C LEU A 300 -4.03 -11.18 -12.62
N LYS A 301 -3.57 -12.19 -11.88
CA LYS A 301 -2.16 -12.54 -11.77
C LYS A 301 -1.73 -13.44 -12.93
N PRO A 302 -0.43 -13.53 -13.24
CA PRO A 302 0.07 -14.50 -14.21
C PRO A 302 -0.40 -15.93 -13.86
N GLY A 303 -0.91 -16.66 -14.85
CA GLY A 303 -1.47 -18.01 -14.67
C GLY A 303 -2.95 -18.08 -14.30
N ASP A 304 -3.58 -16.97 -13.89
CA ASP A 304 -4.99 -16.97 -13.50
C ASP A 304 -5.93 -17.28 -14.68
N THR A 305 -7.00 -18.01 -14.40
CA THR A 305 -8.06 -18.28 -15.37
C THR A 305 -9.16 -17.24 -15.22
N LEU A 306 -9.46 -16.49 -16.28
CA LEU A 306 -10.62 -15.61 -16.33
C LEU A 306 -11.90 -16.44 -16.35
N LYS A 307 -12.74 -16.27 -15.34
CA LYS A 307 -14.02 -16.96 -15.26
C LYS A 307 -15.08 -16.14 -15.97
N ARG A 308 -15.89 -16.78 -16.83
CA ARG A 308 -16.97 -16.10 -17.56
C ARG A 308 -17.96 -15.42 -16.60
N SER A 309 -18.26 -16.06 -15.47
CA SER A 309 -19.15 -15.53 -14.43
C SER A 309 -18.64 -14.21 -13.82
N GLN A 310 -17.33 -13.95 -13.80
CA GLN A 310 -16.79 -12.67 -13.34
C GLN A 310 -17.17 -11.53 -14.28
N ILE A 311 -17.17 -11.78 -15.60
CA ILE A 311 -17.60 -10.81 -16.61
C ILE A 311 -19.11 -10.57 -16.49
N GLU A 312 -19.90 -11.63 -16.32
CA GLU A 312 -21.35 -11.53 -16.13
C GLU A 312 -21.71 -10.72 -14.87
N ALA A 313 -21.04 -10.99 -13.75
CA ALA A 313 -21.25 -10.25 -12.51
C ALA A 313 -20.81 -8.79 -12.63
N MET A 314 -19.68 -8.53 -13.30
CA MET A 314 -19.20 -7.18 -13.56
C MET A 314 -20.23 -6.38 -14.37
N ILE A 315 -20.74 -6.92 -15.47
CA ILE A 315 -21.75 -6.24 -16.30
C ILE A 315 -23.05 -6.04 -15.53
N ASN A 316 -23.49 -7.03 -14.76
CA ASN A 316 -24.70 -6.93 -13.94
C ASN A 316 -24.66 -5.80 -12.92
N ASN A 317 -23.46 -5.48 -12.41
CA ASN A 317 -23.28 -4.44 -11.40
C ASN A 317 -23.07 -3.04 -12.00
N LEU A 318 -23.10 -2.89 -13.34
CA LEU A 318 -23.03 -1.59 -13.98
C LEU A 318 -24.35 -0.84 -13.82
N ALA A 319 -24.27 0.46 -13.52
CA ALA A 319 -25.45 1.32 -13.51
C ALA A 319 -26.09 1.36 -14.90
N GLY A 320 -27.41 1.24 -14.95
CA GLY A 320 -28.19 1.25 -16.20
C GLY A 320 -28.34 -0.10 -16.89
N VAL A 321 -27.77 -1.19 -16.36
CA VAL A 321 -27.99 -2.55 -16.88
C VAL A 321 -29.10 -3.23 -16.09
N LEU A 322 -30.19 -3.60 -16.76
CA LEU A 322 -31.31 -4.35 -16.16
C LEU A 322 -31.13 -5.86 -16.32
N ASP A 323 -30.66 -6.29 -17.49
CA ASP A 323 -30.26 -7.67 -17.76
C ASP A 323 -29.10 -7.72 -18.77
N ARG A 324 -28.47 -8.88 -18.88
CA ARG A 324 -27.22 -9.10 -19.61
C ARG A 324 -27.09 -10.53 -20.13
N ALA A 325 -26.62 -10.65 -21.36
CA ALA A 325 -26.22 -11.90 -21.98
C ALA A 325 -24.79 -11.77 -22.53
N VAL A 326 -23.82 -12.38 -21.84
CA VAL A 326 -22.42 -12.44 -22.33
C VAL A 326 -22.33 -13.43 -23.49
N THR A 327 -21.91 -12.94 -24.65
CA THR A 327 -21.77 -13.72 -25.89
C THR A 327 -20.33 -14.17 -26.14
N ALA A 328 -19.35 -13.40 -25.65
CA ALA A 328 -17.95 -13.79 -25.66
C ALA A 328 -17.23 -13.33 -24.37
N PRO A 329 -16.35 -14.15 -23.79
CA PRO A 329 -16.02 -15.53 -24.17
C PRO A 329 -17.15 -16.53 -23.87
N THR A 330 -17.24 -17.60 -24.67
CA THR A 330 -18.29 -18.64 -24.51
C THR A 330 -18.11 -19.49 -23.25
N GLY A 331 -16.92 -19.46 -22.65
CA GLY A 331 -16.58 -20.14 -21.41
C GLY A 331 -15.40 -19.49 -20.69
N ASN A 332 -14.84 -20.19 -19.71
CA ASN A 332 -13.67 -19.71 -18.98
C ASN A 332 -12.44 -19.67 -19.90
N VAL A 333 -11.64 -18.61 -19.78
CA VAL A 333 -10.43 -18.40 -20.60
C VAL A 333 -9.20 -18.68 -19.74
N LYS A 334 -8.41 -19.67 -20.14
CA LYS A 334 -7.11 -19.96 -19.51
C LYS A 334 -6.08 -18.89 -19.88
N ALA A 335 -5.11 -18.65 -19.01
CA ALA A 335 -4.05 -17.69 -19.31
C ALA A 335 -3.17 -18.09 -20.51
N SER A 336 -2.96 -19.39 -20.70
CA SER A 336 -2.23 -19.99 -21.83
C SER A 336 -2.89 -21.31 -22.24
N ASP A 337 -2.80 -21.65 -23.52
CA ASP A 337 -3.21 -22.96 -24.05
C ASP A 337 -2.05 -23.97 -23.96
N ASP A 338 -0.80 -23.48 -23.86
CA ASP A 338 0.40 -24.28 -23.62
C ASP A 338 0.73 -24.31 -22.12
N PRO A 339 0.79 -25.50 -21.47
CA PRO A 339 1.16 -25.61 -20.06
C PRO A 339 2.61 -25.18 -19.76
N ALA A 340 3.51 -25.23 -20.76
CA ALA A 340 4.90 -24.80 -20.62
C ALA A 340 5.04 -23.27 -20.57
N ILE A 341 4.02 -22.52 -20.98
CA ILE A 341 4.02 -21.06 -20.98
C ILE A 341 3.18 -20.51 -19.82
N VAL A 342 3.74 -19.57 -19.07
CA VAL A 342 2.95 -18.78 -18.11
C VAL A 342 2.33 -17.61 -18.86
N GLY A 343 1.04 -17.74 -19.16
CA GLY A 343 0.25 -16.67 -19.76
C GLY A 343 -0.18 -15.64 -18.72
N TRP A 344 -0.48 -14.43 -19.18
CA TRP A 344 -1.04 -13.38 -18.34
C TRP A 344 -2.16 -12.66 -19.09
N ILE A 345 -3.38 -12.78 -18.56
CA ILE A 345 -4.56 -12.21 -19.20
C ILE A 345 -4.51 -10.69 -19.04
N ARG A 346 -4.72 -9.97 -20.14
CA ARG A 346 -4.82 -8.51 -20.15
C ARG A 346 -6.09 -8.06 -20.87
N PRO A 347 -6.69 -6.95 -20.43
CA PRO A 347 -7.93 -6.46 -21.02
C PRO A 347 -7.70 -6.08 -22.48
N GLY A 348 -8.54 -6.64 -23.35
CA GLY A 348 -8.80 -6.09 -24.67
C GLY A 348 -10.00 -5.15 -24.62
N THR A 349 -10.80 -5.18 -25.67
CA THR A 349 -12.04 -4.41 -25.76
C THR A 349 -13.23 -5.24 -25.29
N ILE A 350 -14.11 -4.63 -24.49
CA ILE A 350 -15.45 -5.17 -24.24
C ILE A 350 -16.45 -4.43 -25.14
N THR A 351 -17.29 -5.15 -25.88
CA THR A 351 -18.29 -4.55 -26.77
C THR A 351 -19.69 -4.89 -26.27
N LEU A 352 -20.50 -3.86 -25.99
CA LEU A 352 -21.89 -3.99 -25.61
C LEU A 352 -22.81 -3.77 -26.81
N GLY A 353 -23.85 -4.59 -26.89
CA GLY A 353 -24.99 -4.41 -27.79
C GLY A 353 -26.30 -4.41 -27.02
N LEU A 354 -27.42 -4.12 -27.69
CA LEU A 354 -28.74 -4.23 -27.07
C LEU A 354 -29.19 -5.69 -27.03
N LEU A 355 -29.78 -6.08 -25.91
CA LEU A 355 -30.55 -7.30 -25.76
C LEU A 355 -31.90 -7.05 -26.46
N GLU A 356 -32.20 -7.90 -27.44
CA GLU A 356 -33.51 -7.93 -28.12
C GLU A 356 -34.51 -8.71 -27.27
#